data_AF-A0A5M8B7K4-F1
#
_entry.id   AF-A0A5M8B7K4-F1
#
_cell.length_a   1.000
_cell.length_b   1.000
_cell.length_c   1.000
_cell.angle_alpha   90.00
_cell.angle_beta   90.00
_cell.angle_gamma   90.00
#
_symmetry.space_group_name_H-M   'P 1'
#
loop_
_entity.id
_entity.type
_entity.pdbx_description
1 polymer ?
#
loop_
_entity_poly.entity_id
_entity_poly.type
_entity_poly.pdbx_seq_one_letter_code
_entity_poly.pdbx_strand_id
1 'polypeptide(L)'
;MSKMHHATELQMIPVDQIAVLNPRDRNGRVFEEIVGNIKNVGLKKPVTVTPRDDLKDGKRYLLICGEGRLKAFKSLGEREIPALVVRVNDEDAFIMSLTENIARRKYSALELLMSIEQLSQQGYDKRVIAQKTGLSLDYIKGILLLFEKSEERLLAAVEAGRVPLSVAITIAGASDEEAVQAALQDAYESGQLRGGQLMQARRVLQRRSSLGKTLAHRPTRKGASVTTSSLVRNYQHEVERQKLMVKKAEFTQQRLLFVIEALRQLLADEHFSNLLRAEGLDTLPKQLAERVWAGGHAA
;
A
#
# COMPACT_ATOMS: atom_id res chain seq x y z
N MET A 1 -10.86 -32.79 -0.26
CA MET A 1 -11.61 -32.59 -1.51
C MET A 1 -10.72 -32.99 -2.67
N SER A 2 -11.24 -33.80 -3.58
CA SER A 2 -10.53 -34.46 -4.68
C SER A 2 -9.75 -33.46 -5.54
N LYS A 3 -8.44 -33.65 -5.71
CA LYS A 3 -7.66 -32.94 -6.74
C LYS A 3 -8.22 -33.38 -8.08
N MET A 4 -9.07 -32.58 -8.71
CA MET A 4 -9.42 -32.78 -10.11
C MET A 4 -8.14 -32.58 -10.94
N HIS A 5 -7.52 -33.71 -11.29
CA HIS A 5 -6.39 -33.75 -12.19
C HIS A 5 -6.92 -33.47 -13.60
N HIS A 6 -6.88 -32.20 -14.00
CA HIS A 6 -7.17 -31.82 -15.36
C HIS A 6 -6.08 -32.40 -16.27
N ALA A 7 -6.47 -33.07 -17.35
CA ALA A 7 -5.52 -33.55 -18.34
C ALA A 7 -4.67 -32.37 -18.84
N THR A 8 -3.36 -32.50 -18.65
CA THR A 8 -2.40 -31.42 -18.82
C THR A 8 -1.38 -31.88 -19.85
N GLU A 9 -1.32 -31.19 -20.99
CA GLU A 9 -0.43 -31.54 -22.10
C GLU A 9 0.52 -30.38 -22.42
N LEU A 10 1.81 -30.67 -22.65
CA LEU A 10 2.80 -29.66 -23.03
C LEU A 10 2.93 -29.61 -24.55
N GLN A 11 2.66 -28.47 -25.16
CA GLN A 11 2.69 -28.27 -26.61
C GLN A 11 3.39 -26.95 -26.97
N MET A 12 4.04 -26.90 -28.14
CA MET A 12 4.48 -25.64 -28.74
C MET A 12 3.30 -25.00 -29.45
N ILE A 13 2.95 -23.76 -29.07
CA ILE A 13 1.78 -23.06 -29.62
C ILE A 13 2.25 -21.77 -30.30
N PRO A 14 1.79 -21.49 -31.53
CA PRO A 14 2.04 -20.21 -32.17
C PRO A 14 1.54 -19.05 -31.31
N VAL A 15 2.40 -18.07 -31.04
CA VAL A 15 2.09 -16.96 -30.12
C VAL A 15 0.90 -16.11 -30.57
N ASP A 16 0.57 -16.17 -31.86
CA ASP A 16 -0.55 -15.46 -32.48
C ASP A 16 -1.89 -16.19 -32.32
N GLN A 17 -1.88 -17.49 -32.01
CA GLN A 17 -3.10 -18.26 -31.73
C GLN A 17 -3.58 -18.11 -30.27
N ILE A 18 -2.82 -17.40 -29.43
CA ILE A 18 -3.11 -17.21 -28.01
C ILE A 18 -3.79 -15.85 -27.78
N ALA A 19 -5.02 -15.89 -27.30
CA ALA A 19 -5.80 -14.74 -26.85
C ALA A 19 -5.47 -14.37 -25.41
N VAL A 20 -5.43 -13.07 -25.14
CA VAL A 20 -5.34 -12.51 -23.78
C VAL A 20 -6.62 -11.71 -23.55
N LEU A 21 -7.45 -12.14 -22.59
CA LEU A 21 -8.75 -11.53 -22.33
C LEU A 21 -8.61 -10.11 -21.76
N ASN A 22 -7.76 -9.98 -20.75
CA ASN A 22 -7.49 -8.73 -20.04
C ASN A 22 -5.98 -8.47 -20.03
N PRO A 23 -5.44 -7.80 -21.06
CA PRO A 23 -4.02 -7.46 -21.09
C PRO A 23 -3.72 -6.49 -19.94
N ARG A 24 -2.70 -6.82 -19.15
CA ARG A 24 -2.26 -5.98 -18.03
C ARG A 24 -1.12 -5.09 -18.47
N ASP A 25 -1.21 -3.81 -18.12
CA ASP A 25 -0.09 -2.89 -18.23
C ASP A 25 0.91 -3.17 -17.12
N ARG A 26 2.11 -3.58 -17.52
CA ARG A 26 3.25 -3.76 -16.61
C ARG A 26 4.17 -2.55 -16.75
N ASN A 27 4.78 -2.15 -15.64
CA ASN A 27 5.84 -1.15 -15.66
C ASN A 27 6.95 -1.59 -16.64
N GLY A 28 7.36 -0.69 -17.55
CA GLY A 28 8.33 -0.98 -18.61
C GLY A 28 9.64 -1.60 -18.10
N ARG A 29 10.16 -1.12 -16.95
CA ARG A 29 11.38 -1.69 -16.34
C ARG A 29 11.26 -3.18 -16.00
N VAL A 30 10.12 -3.57 -15.42
CA VAL A 30 9.86 -4.97 -15.04
C VAL A 30 9.70 -5.83 -16.29
N PHE A 31 9.13 -5.28 -17.36
CA PHE A 31 9.03 -5.98 -18.64
C PHE A 31 10.41 -6.20 -19.28
N GLU A 32 11.26 -5.18 -19.31
CA GLU A 32 12.65 -5.29 -19.80
C GLU A 32 13.45 -6.35 -19.04
N GLU A 33 13.32 -6.42 -17.71
CA GLU A 33 13.92 -7.49 -16.90
C GLU A 33 13.45 -8.88 -17.31
N ILE A 34 12.15 -9.05 -17.60
CA ILE A 34 11.59 -10.34 -18.05
C ILE A 34 12.16 -10.70 -19.42
N VAL A 35 12.18 -9.76 -20.36
CA VAL A 35 12.74 -9.97 -21.70
C VAL A 35 14.22 -10.35 -21.62
N GLY A 36 15.02 -9.60 -20.86
CA GLY A 36 16.44 -9.88 -20.66
C GLY A 36 16.69 -11.24 -20.03
N ASN A 37 15.91 -11.62 -19.01
CA ASN A 37 16.01 -12.93 -18.39
C ASN A 37 15.65 -14.08 -19.36
N ILE A 38 14.59 -13.93 -20.15
CA ILE A 38 14.20 -14.95 -21.13
C ILE A 38 15.26 -15.06 -22.23
N LYS A 39 15.82 -13.94 -22.69
CA LYS A 39 16.90 -13.94 -23.69
C LYS A 39 18.16 -14.63 -23.19
N ASN A 40 18.55 -14.40 -21.93
CA ASN A 40 19.81 -14.91 -21.39
C ASN A 40 19.71 -16.34 -20.83
N VAL A 41 18.58 -16.69 -20.22
CA VAL A 41 18.42 -17.95 -19.47
C VAL A 41 17.39 -18.88 -20.11
N GLY A 42 16.57 -18.38 -21.02
CA GLY A 42 15.46 -19.12 -21.62
C GLY A 42 14.22 -19.18 -20.73
N LEU A 43 13.18 -19.85 -21.25
CA LEU A 43 11.89 -19.96 -20.57
C LEU A 43 11.89 -21.09 -19.53
N LYS A 44 11.98 -20.74 -18.24
CA LYS A 44 11.99 -21.72 -17.13
C LYS A 44 10.68 -22.48 -16.91
N LYS A 45 9.54 -21.88 -17.25
CA LYS A 45 8.20 -22.49 -17.08
C LYS A 45 7.33 -22.17 -18.30
N PRO A 46 6.57 -23.15 -18.83
CA PRO A 46 5.64 -22.92 -19.93
C PRO A 46 4.49 -22.02 -19.51
N VAL A 47 3.89 -21.30 -20.47
CA VAL A 47 2.63 -20.57 -20.23
C VAL A 47 1.48 -21.56 -20.03
N THR A 48 0.37 -21.16 -19.44
CA THR A 48 -0.80 -22.03 -19.28
C THR A 48 -1.95 -21.48 -20.10
N VAL A 49 -2.57 -22.33 -20.91
CA VAL A 49 -3.65 -21.96 -21.82
C VAL A 49 -4.79 -22.97 -21.74
N THR A 50 -5.98 -22.55 -22.15
CA THR A 50 -7.13 -23.43 -22.36
C THR A 50 -7.63 -23.32 -23.79
N PRO A 51 -7.96 -24.43 -24.47
CA PRO A 51 -8.56 -24.38 -25.79
C PRO A 51 -9.92 -23.68 -25.77
N ARG A 52 -10.21 -22.90 -26.81
CA ARG A 52 -11.48 -22.19 -27.00
C ARG A 52 -11.80 -22.12 -28.49
N ASP A 53 -13.05 -22.46 -28.82
CA ASP A 53 -13.53 -22.50 -30.21
C ASP A 53 -14.28 -21.20 -30.59
N ASP A 54 -14.58 -20.34 -29.62
CA ASP A 54 -15.35 -19.10 -29.75
C ASP A 54 -14.49 -17.83 -29.88
N LEU A 55 -13.16 -17.97 -29.92
CA LEU A 55 -12.24 -16.86 -30.03
C LEU A 55 -12.20 -16.29 -31.45
N LYS A 56 -12.12 -14.96 -31.55
CA LYS A 56 -12.00 -14.23 -32.83
C LYS A 56 -10.56 -14.21 -33.34
N ASP A 57 -10.41 -13.81 -34.61
CA ASP A 57 -9.10 -13.59 -35.28
C ASP A 57 -8.22 -14.83 -35.39
N GLY A 58 -8.83 -16.02 -35.55
CA GLY A 58 -8.09 -17.28 -35.71
C GLY A 58 -7.37 -17.77 -34.45
N LYS A 59 -7.66 -17.16 -33.29
CA LYS A 59 -7.15 -17.60 -31.99
C LYS A 59 -7.87 -18.88 -31.57
N ARG A 60 -7.13 -19.81 -30.97
CA ARG A 60 -7.63 -21.13 -30.56
C ARG A 60 -7.39 -21.44 -29.08
N TYR A 61 -6.62 -20.59 -28.42
CA TYR A 61 -6.22 -20.76 -27.05
C TYR A 61 -6.43 -19.48 -26.27
N LEU A 62 -7.03 -19.58 -25.10
CA LEU A 62 -7.12 -18.49 -24.13
C LEU A 62 -6.00 -18.62 -23.11
N LEU A 63 -5.25 -17.54 -22.89
CA LEU A 63 -4.19 -17.49 -21.89
C LEU A 63 -4.77 -17.48 -20.48
N ILE A 64 -4.40 -18.47 -19.67
CA ILE A 64 -4.71 -18.53 -18.23
C ILE A 64 -3.61 -17.81 -17.44
N CYS A 65 -2.34 -18.20 -17.67
CA CYS A 65 -1.19 -17.71 -16.90
C CYS A 65 0.04 -17.48 -17.80
N GLY A 66 0.80 -16.43 -17.48
CA GLY A 66 2.11 -16.17 -18.10
C GLY A 66 2.14 -15.06 -19.16
N GLU A 67 1.26 -14.06 -19.05
CA GLU A 67 1.17 -12.95 -20.02
C GLU A 67 2.50 -12.24 -20.29
N GLY A 68 3.29 -11.97 -19.25
CA GLY A 68 4.61 -11.34 -19.44
C GLY A 68 5.59 -12.20 -20.25
N ARG A 69 5.50 -13.53 -20.13
CA ARG A 69 6.31 -14.47 -20.92
C ARG A 69 5.86 -14.48 -22.37
N LEU A 70 4.55 -14.50 -22.61
CA LEU A 70 3.98 -14.38 -23.96
C LEU A 70 4.37 -13.06 -24.64
N LYS A 71 4.23 -11.93 -23.95
CA LYS A 71 4.63 -10.60 -24.46
C LYS A 71 6.14 -10.55 -24.74
N ALA A 72 6.96 -11.14 -23.88
CA ALA A 72 8.40 -11.18 -24.08
C ALA A 72 8.79 -12.01 -25.31
N PHE A 73 8.18 -13.17 -25.52
CA PHE A 73 8.38 -13.98 -26.74
C PHE A 73 8.01 -13.20 -28.00
N LYS A 74 6.86 -12.51 -27.99
CA LYS A 74 6.47 -11.62 -29.10
C LYS A 74 7.49 -10.50 -29.34
N SER A 75 7.99 -9.87 -28.26
CA SER A 75 9.00 -8.80 -28.35
C SER A 75 10.36 -9.30 -28.84
N LEU A 76 10.68 -10.58 -28.61
CA LEU A 76 11.91 -11.22 -29.08
C LEU A 76 11.79 -11.75 -30.52
N GLY A 77 10.59 -11.72 -31.12
CA GLY A 77 10.33 -12.22 -32.46
C GLY A 77 10.11 -13.74 -32.55
N GLU A 78 9.90 -14.40 -31.42
CA GLU A 78 9.66 -15.85 -31.36
C GLU A 78 8.26 -16.19 -31.88
N ARG A 79 8.17 -17.20 -32.74
CA ARG A 79 6.90 -17.62 -33.39
C ARG A 79 6.06 -18.54 -32.52
N GLU A 80 6.71 -19.34 -31.68
CA GLU A 80 6.05 -20.36 -30.87
C GLU A 80 6.53 -20.26 -29.41
N ILE A 81 5.64 -20.60 -28.48
CA ILE A 81 5.93 -20.63 -27.05
C ILE A 81 5.49 -21.98 -26.46
N PRO A 82 6.31 -22.62 -25.60
CA PRO A 82 5.87 -23.82 -24.90
C PRO A 82 4.75 -23.48 -23.93
N ALA A 83 3.65 -24.20 -24.08
CA ALA A 83 2.40 -23.96 -23.38
C ALA A 83 1.84 -25.26 -22.81
N LEU A 84 1.33 -25.15 -21.59
CA LEU A 84 0.58 -26.16 -20.89
C LEU A 84 -0.89 -26.01 -21.24
N VAL A 85 -1.43 -26.97 -21.98
CA VAL A 85 -2.82 -27.00 -22.41
C VAL A 85 -3.65 -27.70 -21.35
N VAL A 86 -4.59 -26.97 -20.76
CA VAL A 86 -5.50 -27.46 -19.72
C VAL A 86 -6.93 -27.19 -20.16
N ARG A 87 -7.76 -28.24 -20.25
CA ARG A 87 -9.17 -28.10 -20.64
C ARG A 87 -10.01 -27.75 -19.41
N VAL A 88 -10.34 -26.47 -19.29
CA VAL A 88 -11.19 -25.92 -18.21
C VAL A 88 -12.22 -24.95 -18.78
N ASN A 89 -13.38 -24.86 -18.11
CA ASN A 89 -14.39 -23.83 -18.40
C ASN A 89 -13.86 -22.42 -18.05
N ASP A 90 -14.64 -21.38 -18.33
CA ASP A 90 -14.20 -19.99 -18.12
C ASP A 90 -14.05 -19.63 -16.64
N GLU A 91 -14.91 -20.16 -15.78
CA GLU A 91 -14.84 -19.95 -14.34
C GLU A 91 -13.54 -20.52 -13.75
N ASP A 92 -13.25 -21.78 -14.05
CA ASP A 92 -12.05 -22.47 -13.57
C ASP A 92 -10.78 -21.86 -14.15
N ALA A 93 -10.79 -21.46 -15.43
CA ALA A 93 -9.69 -20.71 -16.05
C ALA A 93 -9.42 -19.39 -15.30
N PHE A 94 -10.47 -18.65 -14.96
CA PHE A 94 -10.35 -17.41 -14.20
C PHE A 94 -9.77 -17.67 -12.80
N ILE A 95 -10.30 -18.66 -12.08
CA ILE A 95 -9.81 -19.05 -10.75
C ILE A 95 -8.34 -19.49 -10.80
N MET A 96 -7.95 -20.30 -11.77
CA MET A 96 -6.56 -20.71 -11.95
C MET A 96 -5.63 -19.51 -12.19
N SER A 97 -6.07 -18.55 -13.00
CA SER A 97 -5.34 -17.29 -13.22
C SER A 97 -5.16 -16.51 -11.92
N LEU A 98 -6.23 -16.39 -11.12
CA LEU A 98 -6.17 -15.72 -9.83
C LEU A 98 -5.22 -16.44 -8.86
N THR A 99 -5.30 -17.75 -8.78
CA THR A 99 -4.53 -18.55 -7.81
C THR A 99 -3.04 -18.51 -8.12
N GLU A 100 -2.65 -18.58 -9.40
CA GLU A 100 -1.24 -18.43 -9.80
C GLU A 100 -0.70 -17.04 -9.49
N ASN A 101 -1.53 -16.01 -9.70
CA ASN A 101 -1.18 -14.64 -9.37
C ASN A 101 -0.96 -14.54 -7.84
N ILE A 102 -1.91 -14.99 -7.00
CA ILE A 102 -1.81 -14.98 -5.52
C ILE A 102 -0.57 -15.74 -5.03
N ALA A 103 -0.20 -16.84 -5.69
CA ALA A 103 0.97 -17.64 -5.33
C ALA A 103 2.33 -16.94 -5.61
N ARG A 104 2.35 -15.77 -6.28
CA ARG A 104 3.60 -15.01 -6.50
C ARG A 104 4.01 -14.29 -5.22
N ARG A 105 5.27 -14.49 -4.81
CA ARG A 105 5.92 -13.84 -3.65
C ARG A 105 5.96 -12.29 -3.69
N LYS A 106 5.51 -11.65 -4.77
CA LYS A 106 5.38 -10.19 -4.92
C LYS A 106 3.98 -9.86 -5.46
N TYR A 107 2.96 -10.21 -4.69
CA TYR A 107 1.58 -9.85 -5.03
C TYR A 107 1.38 -8.36 -4.79
N SER A 108 0.92 -7.63 -5.81
CA SER A 108 0.46 -6.26 -5.60
C SER A 108 -0.86 -6.36 -4.84
N ALA A 109 -0.93 -5.81 -3.64
CA ALA A 109 -2.13 -5.95 -2.82
C ALA A 109 -3.37 -5.33 -3.52
N LEU A 110 -3.20 -4.37 -4.44
CA LEU A 110 -4.28 -3.89 -5.31
C LEU A 110 -4.89 -4.97 -6.22
N GLU A 111 -4.07 -5.84 -6.83
CA GLU A 111 -4.58 -6.91 -7.70
C GLU A 111 -5.43 -7.92 -6.89
N LEU A 112 -5.08 -8.15 -5.63
CA LEU A 112 -5.88 -8.98 -4.71
C LEU A 112 -7.26 -8.39 -4.47
N LEU A 113 -7.30 -7.09 -4.16
CA LEU A 113 -8.53 -6.37 -3.87
C LEU A 113 -9.48 -6.42 -5.08
N MET A 114 -8.96 -6.12 -6.27
CA MET A 114 -9.74 -6.20 -7.52
C MET A 114 -10.24 -7.61 -7.81
N SER A 115 -9.43 -8.64 -7.52
CA SER A 115 -9.82 -10.04 -7.72
C SER A 115 -10.97 -10.45 -6.80
N ILE A 116 -10.95 -9.98 -5.54
CA ILE A 116 -12.02 -10.22 -4.56
C ILE A 116 -13.31 -9.55 -5.03
N GLU A 117 -13.23 -8.30 -5.48
CA GLU A 117 -14.38 -7.56 -6.02
C GLU A 117 -14.97 -8.26 -7.25
N GLN A 118 -14.12 -8.66 -8.20
CA GLN A 118 -14.55 -9.35 -9.42
C GLN A 118 -15.24 -10.68 -9.12
N LEU A 119 -14.70 -11.50 -8.21
CA LEU A 119 -15.34 -12.74 -7.78
C LEU A 119 -16.71 -12.46 -7.13
N SER A 120 -16.82 -11.40 -6.34
CA SER A 120 -18.11 -11.01 -5.75
C SER A 120 -19.12 -10.55 -6.81
N GLN A 121 -18.68 -9.79 -7.82
CA GLN A 121 -19.53 -9.34 -8.94
C GLN A 121 -20.00 -10.50 -9.82
N GLN A 122 -19.23 -11.58 -9.90
CA GLN A 122 -19.61 -12.83 -10.57
C GLN A 122 -20.61 -13.69 -9.74
N GLY A 123 -21.00 -13.25 -8.54
CA GLY A 123 -22.00 -13.92 -7.72
C GLY A 123 -21.45 -15.02 -6.81
N TYR A 124 -20.12 -15.15 -6.66
CA TYR A 124 -19.55 -16.10 -5.70
C TYR A 124 -19.85 -15.68 -4.25
N ASP A 125 -20.25 -16.65 -3.42
CA ASP A 125 -20.40 -16.42 -1.98
C ASP A 125 -19.07 -16.09 -1.31
N LYS A 126 -19.09 -15.21 -0.31
CA LYS A 126 -17.91 -14.73 0.45
C LYS A 126 -17.09 -15.89 1.03
N ARG A 127 -17.75 -16.99 1.42
CA ARG A 127 -17.09 -18.22 1.91
C ARG A 127 -16.31 -18.94 0.81
N VAL A 128 -16.90 -19.00 -0.39
CA VAL A 128 -16.26 -19.60 -1.57
C VAL A 128 -15.05 -18.77 -2.00
N ILE A 129 -15.17 -17.44 -1.98
CA ILE A 129 -14.06 -16.52 -2.26
C ILE A 129 -12.91 -16.73 -1.25
N ALA A 130 -13.21 -16.79 0.05
CA ALA A 130 -12.22 -17.05 1.09
C ALA A 130 -11.48 -18.38 0.87
N GLN A 131 -12.21 -19.46 0.56
CA GLN A 131 -11.62 -20.76 0.26
C GLN A 131 -10.73 -20.74 -0.99
N LYS A 132 -11.17 -20.08 -2.07
CA LYS A 132 -10.44 -20.00 -3.34
C LYS A 132 -9.19 -19.11 -3.25
N THR A 133 -9.24 -18.05 -2.43
CA THR A 133 -8.13 -17.09 -2.27
C THR A 133 -7.17 -17.44 -1.13
N GLY A 134 -7.58 -18.32 -0.20
CA GLY A 134 -6.80 -18.64 1.00
C GLY A 134 -6.80 -17.54 2.07
N LEU A 135 -7.68 -16.55 1.95
CA LEU A 135 -7.81 -15.44 2.89
C LEU A 135 -8.89 -15.72 3.94
N SER A 136 -8.83 -15.00 5.07
CA SER A 136 -9.88 -15.11 6.08
C SER A 136 -11.19 -14.52 5.58
N LEU A 137 -12.30 -15.13 5.99
CA LEU A 137 -13.65 -14.65 5.64
C LEU A 137 -13.88 -13.19 6.07
N ASP A 138 -13.34 -12.80 7.22
CA ASP A 138 -13.48 -11.44 7.75
C ASP A 138 -12.67 -10.43 6.93
N TYR A 139 -11.51 -10.82 6.40
CA TYR A 139 -10.76 -10.00 5.46
C TYR A 139 -11.57 -9.76 4.18
N ILE A 140 -12.14 -10.82 3.59
CA ILE A 140 -13.00 -10.72 2.39
C ILE A 140 -14.19 -9.79 2.63
N LYS A 141 -14.92 -9.98 3.74
CA LYS A 141 -16.06 -9.12 4.12
C LYS A 141 -15.64 -7.66 4.26
N GLY A 142 -14.51 -7.41 4.91
CA GLY A 142 -13.97 -6.08 5.12
C GLY A 142 -13.64 -5.35 3.83
N ILE A 143 -12.94 -6.04 2.92
CA ILE A 143 -12.61 -5.49 1.61
C ILE A 143 -13.88 -5.18 0.79
N LEU A 144 -14.83 -6.12 0.74
CA LEU A 144 -16.08 -5.90 0.00
C LEU A 144 -16.89 -4.73 0.57
N LEU A 145 -16.94 -4.56 1.89
CA LEU A 145 -17.59 -3.42 2.53
C LEU A 145 -16.94 -2.08 2.12
N LEU A 146 -15.60 -2.04 2.02
CA LEU A 146 -14.89 -0.85 1.57
C LEU A 146 -15.18 -0.53 0.09
N PHE A 147 -15.31 -1.54 -0.77
CA PHE A 147 -15.75 -1.36 -2.16
C PHE A 147 -17.20 -0.86 -2.23
N GLU A 148 -18.12 -1.48 -1.48
CA GLU A 148 -19.53 -1.07 -1.38
C GLU A 148 -19.68 0.40 -0.96
N LYS A 149 -18.80 0.88 -0.07
CA LYS A 149 -18.78 2.29 0.39
C LYS A 149 -17.95 3.24 -0.50
N SER A 150 -17.42 2.74 -1.61
CA SER A 150 -16.56 3.47 -2.56
C SER A 150 -15.32 4.10 -1.90
N GLU A 151 -14.74 3.43 -0.90
CA GLU A 151 -13.61 3.92 -0.08
C GLU A 151 -12.24 3.59 -0.71
N GLU A 152 -12.01 3.98 -1.96
CA GLU A 152 -10.77 3.69 -2.70
C GLU A 152 -9.51 4.22 -1.99
N ARG A 153 -9.59 5.40 -1.36
CA ARG A 153 -8.46 5.97 -0.60
C ARG A 153 -8.10 5.16 0.64
N LEU A 154 -9.08 4.57 1.32
CA LEU A 154 -8.82 3.70 2.47
C LEU A 154 -8.30 2.35 2.00
N LEU A 155 -8.86 1.79 0.92
CA LEU A 155 -8.34 0.57 0.29
C LEU A 155 -6.86 0.71 -0.07
N ALA A 156 -6.46 1.80 -0.71
CA ALA A 156 -5.05 2.07 -1.03
C ALA A 156 -4.17 2.29 0.21
N ALA A 157 -4.73 2.80 1.31
CA ALA A 157 -4.00 2.95 2.57
C ALA A 157 -3.79 1.62 3.29
N VAL A 158 -4.78 0.73 3.24
CA VAL A 158 -4.69 -0.66 3.73
C VAL A 158 -3.68 -1.44 2.91
N GLU A 159 -3.72 -1.31 1.58
CA GLU A 159 -2.77 -1.91 0.66
C GLU A 159 -1.33 -1.52 1.00
N ALA A 160 -1.08 -0.22 1.20
CA ALA A 160 0.24 0.30 1.50
C ALA A 160 0.70 0.02 2.96
N GLY A 161 -0.07 -0.75 3.75
CA GLY A 161 0.24 -1.06 5.15
C GLY A 161 0.21 0.15 6.09
N ARG A 162 -0.40 1.26 5.64
CA ARG A 162 -0.47 2.52 6.38
C ARG A 162 -1.59 2.53 7.41
N VAL A 163 -2.67 1.81 7.11
CA VAL A 163 -3.88 1.70 7.94
C VAL A 163 -4.26 0.22 8.02
N PRO A 164 -4.45 -0.37 9.21
CA PRO A 164 -4.98 -1.73 9.33
C PRO A 164 -6.39 -1.84 8.74
N LEU A 165 -6.74 -3.01 8.19
CA LEU A 165 -8.07 -3.23 7.61
C LEU A 165 -9.20 -3.02 8.63
N SER A 166 -9.04 -3.49 9.86
CA SER A 166 -10.02 -3.30 10.94
C SER A 166 -10.36 -1.82 11.15
N VAL A 167 -9.32 -0.98 11.24
CA VAL A 167 -9.42 0.46 11.40
C VAL A 167 -10.09 1.11 10.19
N ALA A 168 -9.71 0.70 8.98
CA ALA A 168 -10.32 1.22 7.75
C ALA A 168 -11.83 0.92 7.68
N ILE A 169 -12.26 -0.26 8.11
CA ILE A 169 -13.68 -0.64 8.21
C ILE A 169 -14.42 0.26 9.20
N THR A 170 -13.87 0.47 10.40
CA THR A 170 -14.48 1.36 11.41
C THR A 170 -14.61 2.79 10.89
N ILE A 171 -13.55 3.31 10.25
CA ILE A 171 -13.54 4.64 9.63
C ILE A 171 -14.56 4.76 8.49
N ALA A 172 -14.72 3.72 7.68
CA ALA A 172 -15.72 3.68 6.62
C ALA A 172 -17.15 3.58 7.18
N GLY A 173 -17.31 3.00 8.37
CA GLY A 173 -18.53 2.93 9.16
C GLY A 173 -18.99 4.27 9.71
N ALA A 174 -18.06 5.18 10.02
CA ALA A 174 -18.33 6.47 10.63
C ALA A 174 -19.15 7.41 9.72
N SER A 175 -20.17 8.02 10.30
CA SER A 175 -21.15 8.87 9.61
C SER A 175 -20.67 10.32 9.42
N ASP A 176 -19.84 10.81 10.34
CA ASP A 176 -19.38 12.20 10.40
C ASP A 176 -17.91 12.29 10.86
N GLU A 177 -17.36 13.50 10.90
CA GLU A 177 -15.97 13.73 11.30
C GLU A 177 -15.73 13.39 12.78
N GLU A 178 -16.72 13.55 13.65
CA GLU A 178 -16.62 13.20 15.08
C GLU A 178 -16.49 11.69 15.27
N ALA A 179 -17.32 10.88 14.59
CA ALA A 179 -17.23 9.43 14.60
C ALA A 179 -15.92 8.94 13.98
N VAL A 180 -15.38 9.63 12.97
CA VAL A 180 -14.05 9.31 12.42
C VAL A 180 -12.94 9.58 13.45
N GLN A 181 -13.04 10.66 14.23
CA GLN A 181 -12.08 10.95 15.29
C GLN A 181 -12.17 9.92 16.43
N ALA A 182 -13.38 9.54 16.84
CA ALA A 182 -13.60 8.48 17.82
C ALA A 182 -12.98 7.16 17.35
N ALA A 183 -13.22 6.76 16.09
CA ALA A 183 -12.62 5.55 15.51
C ALA A 183 -11.07 5.58 15.52
N LEU A 184 -10.45 6.74 15.31
CA LEU A 184 -9.00 6.90 15.41
C LEU A 184 -8.50 6.81 16.85
N GLN A 185 -9.25 7.35 17.80
CA GLN A 185 -8.92 7.30 19.22
C GLN A 185 -8.99 5.86 19.72
N ASP A 186 -10.08 5.15 19.43
CA ASP A 186 -10.24 3.72 19.76
C ASP A 186 -9.11 2.88 19.16
N ALA A 187 -8.72 3.16 17.92
CA ALA A 187 -7.61 2.49 17.26
C ALA A 187 -6.24 2.77 17.92
N TYR A 188 -6.06 3.95 18.51
CA TYR A 188 -4.86 4.31 19.26
C TYR A 188 -4.83 3.61 20.63
N GLU A 189 -5.94 3.66 21.37
CA GLU A 189 -6.09 3.07 22.69
C GLU A 189 -5.97 1.54 22.65
N SER A 190 -6.59 0.89 21.66
CA SER A 190 -6.44 -0.54 21.38
C SER A 190 -5.07 -0.94 20.84
N GLY A 191 -4.18 0.03 20.55
CA GLY A 191 -2.83 -0.21 20.05
C GLY A 191 -2.74 -0.60 18.58
N GLN A 192 -3.84 -0.57 17.83
CA GLN A 192 -3.87 -0.86 16.39
C GLN A 192 -3.17 0.22 15.54
N LEU A 193 -3.13 1.46 16.02
CA LEU A 193 -2.40 2.58 15.41
C LEU A 193 -1.46 3.22 16.43
N ARG A 194 -0.15 3.26 16.12
CA ARG A 194 0.83 3.98 16.95
C ARG A 194 1.83 4.75 16.10
N GLY A 195 2.36 5.84 16.67
CA GLY A 195 3.46 6.62 16.11
C GLY A 195 3.26 7.00 14.64
N GLY A 196 4.13 6.50 13.77
CA GLY A 196 4.14 6.80 12.33
C GLY A 196 2.86 6.35 11.59
N GLN A 197 2.25 5.23 11.97
CA GLN A 197 1.03 4.74 11.32
C GLN A 197 -0.18 5.65 11.62
N LEU A 198 -0.29 6.16 12.86
CA LEU A 198 -1.33 7.13 13.21
C LEU A 198 -1.21 8.41 12.36
N MET A 199 0.01 8.91 12.17
CA MET A 199 0.26 10.08 11.33
C MET A 199 -0.10 9.83 9.86
N GLN A 200 0.18 8.62 9.35
CA GLN A 200 -0.19 8.23 7.99
C GLN A 200 -1.70 8.09 7.84
N ALA A 201 -2.39 7.46 8.80
CA ALA A 201 -3.85 7.35 8.84
C ALA A 201 -4.51 8.74 8.83
N ARG A 202 -4.03 9.67 9.66
CA ARG A 202 -4.49 11.07 9.67
C ARG A 202 -4.30 11.76 8.32
N ARG A 203 -3.16 11.55 7.66
CA ARG A 203 -2.90 12.14 6.34
C ARG A 203 -3.86 11.59 5.26
N VAL A 204 -4.16 10.29 5.32
CA VAL A 204 -5.15 9.66 4.43
C VAL A 204 -6.54 10.25 4.68
N LEU A 205 -6.92 10.42 5.95
CA LEU A 205 -8.21 11.00 6.33
C LEU A 205 -8.37 12.47 5.93
N GLN A 206 -7.32 13.28 6.09
CA GLN A 206 -7.34 14.66 5.60
C GLN A 206 -7.57 14.72 4.09
N ARG A 207 -6.87 13.87 3.32
CA ARG A 207 -7.10 13.77 1.87
C ARG A 207 -8.49 13.24 1.54
N ARG A 208 -9.04 12.34 2.37
CA ARG A 208 -10.40 11.80 2.23
C ARG A 208 -11.46 12.88 2.45
N SER A 209 -11.28 13.75 3.45
CA SER A 209 -12.18 14.89 3.70
C SER A 209 -12.07 15.93 2.56
N SER A 210 -10.86 16.25 2.09
CA SER A 210 -10.67 17.29 1.07
C SER A 210 -10.95 16.86 -0.38
N LEU A 211 -10.64 15.62 -0.75
CA LEU A 211 -10.72 15.12 -2.14
C LEU A 211 -11.78 14.01 -2.33
N GLY A 212 -12.55 13.71 -1.28
CA GLY A 212 -13.57 12.66 -1.29
C GLY A 212 -13.00 11.25 -1.08
N LYS A 213 -13.75 10.21 -1.45
CA LYS A 213 -13.39 8.82 -1.20
C LYS A 213 -12.61 8.14 -2.34
N THR A 214 -12.81 8.60 -3.58
CA THR A 214 -12.27 7.99 -4.82
C THR A 214 -10.94 8.58 -5.28
N LEU A 215 -9.97 7.72 -5.62
CA LEU A 215 -8.65 8.10 -6.14
C LEU A 215 -8.75 8.84 -7.49
N ALA A 216 -9.77 8.52 -8.28
CA ALA A 216 -10.00 9.07 -9.62
C ALA A 216 -10.47 10.54 -9.65
N HIS A 217 -10.70 11.19 -8.50
CA HIS A 217 -10.99 12.61 -8.48
C HIS A 217 -9.74 13.42 -8.84
N ARG A 218 -9.48 13.57 -10.14
CA ARG A 218 -8.87 14.78 -10.70
C ARG A 218 -9.78 15.91 -10.24
N PRO A 219 -9.29 16.95 -9.54
CA PRO A 219 -10.17 18.00 -9.06
C PRO A 219 -10.95 18.51 -10.26
N THR A 220 -12.27 18.32 -10.24
CA THR A 220 -13.10 19.14 -11.12
C THR A 220 -12.83 20.54 -10.64
N ARG A 221 -12.11 21.33 -11.45
CA ARG A 221 -12.20 22.79 -11.38
C ARG A 221 -13.64 23.16 -11.76
N LYS A 222 -14.63 22.78 -10.96
CA LYS A 222 -15.73 23.69 -10.71
C LYS A 222 -15.06 24.76 -9.87
N GLY A 223 -14.97 25.97 -10.40
CA GLY A 223 -14.50 27.11 -9.63
C GLY A 223 -15.33 27.12 -8.34
N ALA A 224 -14.72 26.66 -7.25
CA ALA A 224 -15.25 26.96 -5.95
C ALA A 224 -15.16 28.48 -5.91
N SER A 225 -16.30 29.17 -6.01
CA SER A 225 -16.38 30.46 -5.39
C SER A 225 -15.88 30.22 -3.97
N VAL A 226 -14.74 30.81 -3.67
CA VAL A 226 -14.13 30.75 -2.36
C VAL A 226 -15.15 31.40 -1.44
N THR A 227 -16.01 30.57 -0.85
CA THR A 227 -17.02 31.06 0.08
C THR A 227 -16.27 31.61 1.28
N THR A 228 -16.69 32.76 1.77
CA THR A 228 -16.11 33.41 2.95
C THR A 228 -16.04 32.44 4.13
N SER A 229 -17.00 31.53 4.26
CA SER A 229 -16.99 30.44 5.25
C SER A 229 -15.82 29.45 5.09
N SER A 230 -15.42 29.14 3.86
CA SER A 230 -14.28 28.24 3.59
C SER A 230 -12.94 28.91 3.89
N LEU A 231 -12.80 30.21 3.64
CA LEU A 231 -11.61 30.98 4.05
C LEU A 231 -11.50 31.09 5.56
N VAL A 232 -12.62 31.38 6.24
CA VAL A 232 -12.65 31.49 7.70
C VAL A 232 -12.26 30.16 8.35
N ARG A 233 -12.79 29.03 7.84
CA ARG A 233 -12.42 27.71 8.37
C ARG A 233 -10.94 27.37 8.13
N ASN A 234 -10.41 27.62 6.93
CA ASN A 234 -8.98 27.39 6.65
C ASN A 234 -8.08 28.28 7.52
N TYR A 235 -8.45 29.55 7.69
CA TYR A 235 -7.75 30.49 8.55
C TYR A 235 -7.79 30.06 10.02
N GLN A 236 -8.93 29.60 10.52
CA GLN A 236 -9.07 29.06 11.89
C GLN A 236 -8.14 27.85 12.11
N HIS A 237 -8.12 26.90 11.18
CA HIS A 237 -7.22 25.74 11.28
C HIS A 237 -5.74 26.14 11.21
N GLU A 238 -5.38 27.13 10.39
CA GLU A 238 -4.02 27.61 10.28
C GLU A 238 -3.58 28.37 11.55
N VAL A 239 -4.48 29.15 12.15
CA VAL A 239 -4.27 29.82 13.44
C VAL A 239 -4.11 28.80 14.58
N GLU A 240 -4.93 27.74 14.63
CA GLU A 240 -4.78 26.68 15.63
C GLU A 240 -3.46 25.93 15.48
N ARG A 241 -3.05 25.64 14.25
CA ARG A 241 -1.76 25.01 13.95
C ARG A 241 -0.60 25.90 14.40
N GLN A 242 -0.66 27.20 14.13
CA GLN A 242 0.36 28.15 14.59
C GLN A 242 0.38 28.25 16.12
N LYS A 243 -0.77 28.32 16.79
CA LYS A 243 -0.85 28.33 18.26
C LYS A 243 -0.24 27.07 18.88
N LEU A 244 -0.50 25.90 18.32
CA LEU A 244 0.12 24.64 18.77
C LEU A 244 1.63 24.63 18.54
N MET A 245 2.10 25.19 17.43
CA MET A 245 3.53 25.30 17.13
C MET A 245 4.25 26.23 18.12
N VAL A 246 3.64 27.37 18.45
CA VAL A 246 4.14 28.32 19.46
C VAL A 246 4.19 27.66 20.84
N LYS A 247 3.10 27.03 21.29
CA LYS A 247 3.09 26.31 22.59
C LYS A 247 4.17 25.24 22.67
N LYS A 248 4.38 24.48 21.59
CA LYS A 248 5.43 23.46 21.54
C LYS A 248 6.83 24.08 21.61
N ALA A 249 7.05 25.20 20.92
CA ALA A 249 8.31 25.93 20.97
C ALA A 249 8.58 26.48 22.38
N GLU A 250 7.58 27.10 23.02
CA GLU A 250 7.65 27.59 24.40
C GLU A 250 8.00 26.48 25.38
N PHE A 251 7.32 25.34 25.30
CA PHE A 251 7.59 24.19 26.17
C PHE A 251 9.01 23.63 25.95
N THR A 252 9.45 23.57 24.70
CA THR A 252 10.81 23.12 24.36
C THR A 252 11.86 24.10 24.90
N GLN A 253 11.61 25.40 24.78
CA GLN A 253 12.49 26.44 25.30
C GLN A 253 12.57 26.42 26.83
N GLN A 254 11.44 26.27 27.52
CA GLN A 254 11.40 26.13 28.98
C GLN A 254 12.21 24.91 29.46
N ARG A 255 12.01 23.74 28.82
CA ARG A 255 12.80 22.54 29.14
C ARG A 255 14.29 22.74 28.86
N LEU A 256 14.63 23.40 27.76
CA LEU A 256 16.02 23.67 27.41
C LEU A 256 16.68 24.62 28.42
N LEU A 257 15.98 25.66 28.87
CA LEU A 257 16.47 26.56 29.92
C LEU A 257 16.69 25.82 31.24
N PHE A 258 15.75 24.96 31.63
CA PHE A 258 15.89 24.11 32.81
C PHE A 258 17.13 23.21 32.71
N VAL A 259 17.32 22.54 31.58
CA VAL A 259 18.49 21.67 31.35
C VAL A 259 19.79 22.48 31.37
N ILE A 260 19.83 23.65 30.74
CA ILE A 260 21.03 24.51 30.73
C ILE A 260 21.38 24.94 32.16
N GLU A 261 20.40 25.36 32.96
CA GLU A 261 20.65 25.82 34.32
C GLU A 261 21.09 24.67 35.24
N ALA A 262 20.45 23.50 35.12
CA ALA A 262 20.86 22.31 35.84
C ALA A 262 22.29 21.89 35.47
N LEU A 263 22.65 21.91 34.18
CA LEU A 263 24.01 21.61 33.73
C LEU A 263 25.02 22.64 34.22
N ARG A 264 24.67 23.93 34.25
CA ARG A 264 25.54 24.98 34.81
C ARG A 264 25.84 24.73 36.29
N GLN A 265 24.81 24.40 37.08
CA GLN A 265 24.99 24.11 38.50
C GLN A 265 25.83 22.86 38.73
N LEU A 266 25.58 21.79 37.98
CA LEU A 266 26.35 20.55 38.10
C LEU A 266 27.81 20.73 37.67
N LEU A 267 28.07 21.43 36.56
CA LEU A 267 29.43 21.65 36.05
C LEU A 267 30.19 22.76 36.80
N ALA A 268 29.52 23.54 37.65
CA ALA A 268 30.20 24.44 38.58
C ALA A 268 30.87 23.68 39.74
N ASP A 269 30.46 22.44 40.02
CA ASP A 269 31.09 21.58 41.02
C ASP A 269 32.40 20.97 40.45
N GLU A 270 33.53 21.30 41.08
CA GLU A 270 34.86 20.81 40.67
C GLU A 270 34.99 19.29 40.85
N HIS A 271 34.40 18.69 41.89
CA HIS A 271 34.46 17.25 42.11
C HIS A 271 33.71 16.50 41.02
N PHE A 272 32.52 17.00 40.64
CA PHE A 272 31.73 16.45 39.55
C PHE A 272 32.44 16.58 38.20
N SER A 273 32.98 17.76 37.91
CA SER A 273 33.72 18.01 36.65
C SER A 273 34.98 17.15 36.53
N ASN A 274 35.71 16.94 37.63
CA ASN A 274 36.90 16.10 37.62
C ASN A 274 36.54 14.62 37.44
N LEU A 275 35.42 14.16 38.02
CA LEU A 275 34.91 12.80 37.83
C LEU A 275 34.52 12.56 36.35
N LEU A 276 33.83 13.51 35.72
CA LEU A 276 33.47 13.40 34.30
C LEU A 276 34.70 13.30 33.39
N ARG A 277 35.77 14.05 33.68
CA ARG A 277 37.05 13.92 32.94
C ARG A 277 37.71 12.56 33.14
N ALA A 278 37.68 12.02 34.36
CA ALA A 278 38.25 10.71 34.66
C ALA A 278 37.53 9.58 33.89
N GLU A 279 36.22 9.72 33.68
CA GLU A 279 35.38 8.75 32.95
C GLU A 279 35.26 9.05 31.44
N GLY A 280 35.90 10.09 30.92
CA GLY A 280 35.85 10.48 29.49
C GLY A 280 34.48 11.00 29.03
N LEU A 281 33.71 11.62 29.92
CA LEU A 281 32.35 12.13 29.69
C LEU A 281 32.27 13.67 29.78
N ASP A 282 33.37 14.37 29.53
CA ASP A 282 33.50 15.82 29.66
C ASP A 282 33.06 16.61 28.41
N THR A 283 32.67 15.92 27.33
CA THR A 283 32.22 16.55 26.09
C THR A 283 30.72 16.87 26.10
N LEU A 284 30.34 18.03 25.55
CA LEU A 284 28.94 18.42 25.32
C LEU A 284 28.70 18.77 23.84
N PRO A 285 27.48 18.55 23.32
CA PRO A 285 27.11 19.03 22.00
C PRO A 285 27.31 20.55 21.88
N LYS A 286 27.88 21.01 20.75
CA LYS A 286 28.27 22.42 20.53
C LYS A 286 27.19 23.44 20.91
N GLN A 287 25.93 23.20 20.53
CA GLN A 287 24.84 24.15 20.82
C GLN A 287 24.48 24.25 22.32
N LEU A 288 24.79 23.23 23.12
CA LEU A 288 24.64 23.23 24.57
C LEU A 288 25.88 23.81 25.24
N ALA A 289 27.07 23.41 24.79
CA ALA A 289 28.35 23.93 25.26
C ALA A 289 28.41 25.46 25.22
N GLU A 290 28.01 26.08 24.10
CA GLU A 290 27.95 27.55 23.94
C GLU A 290 26.99 28.25 24.91
N ARG A 291 25.99 27.54 25.44
CA ARG A 291 24.97 28.11 26.34
C ARG A 291 25.28 27.83 27.81
N VAL A 292 25.92 26.70 28.09
CA VAL A 292 26.25 26.26 29.45
C VAL A 292 27.56 26.92 29.90
N TRP A 293 28.60 26.91 29.07
CA TRP A 293 29.89 27.53 29.37
C TRP A 293 29.95 28.95 28.79
N ALA A 294 29.95 29.97 29.66
CA ALA A 294 29.89 31.39 29.27
C ALA A 294 31.14 31.93 28.50
N GLY A 295 32.04 31.06 28.09
CA GLY A 295 33.16 31.32 27.20
C GLY A 295 33.61 29.99 26.63
N GLY A 296 33.44 29.81 25.33
CA GLY A 296 33.59 28.50 24.67
C GLY A 296 34.87 27.78 25.07
N HIS A 297 34.71 26.60 25.67
CA HIS A 297 35.65 25.51 25.50
C HIS A 297 34.96 24.49 24.61
N ALA A 298 35.18 24.66 23.31
CA ALA A 298 35.08 23.55 22.37
C ALA A 298 36.46 22.89 22.36
N ALA A 299 36.56 21.71 22.94
CA ALA A 299 37.53 20.71 22.52
C ALA A 299 36.83 19.78 21.52
#